data_AF-A0A2V8JWP8-F1
#
_entry.id   AF-A0A2V8JWP8-F1
#
_cell.length_a   1.000
_cell.length_b   1.000
_cell.length_c   1.000
_cell.angle_alpha   90.00
_cell.angle_beta   90.00
_cell.angle_gamma   90.00
#
_symmetry.space_group_name_H-M   'P 1'
#
loop_
_entity.id
_entity.type
_entity.pdbx_description
1 polymer ?
#
loop_
_entity_poly.entity_id
_entity_poly.type
_entity_poly.pdbx_seq_one_letter_code
_entity_poly.pdbx_strand_id
1 'polypeptide(L)'
;MSFGIYDGCPGPGYWERDNSHFPLPMSRHLWELFLPAYDAGTRHGLARYGSLIEYFDFARVKGRLYLKTCYVKDPEQRENRIRASVEALDARLWRHDRADWQSSREKLRTRLSSLSAIDPAAMDLRALQRHIETVREVFMDGT
;
A
#
# COMPACT_ATOMS: atom_id res chain seq x y z
N MET A 1 5.30 -9.89 8.62
CA MET A 1 3.99 -9.20 8.56
C MET A 1 2.91 -10.22 8.30
N SER A 2 1.70 -10.02 8.83
CA SER A 2 0.55 -10.88 8.56
C SER A 2 -0.52 -10.06 7.85
N PHE A 3 -0.54 -10.09 6.51
CA PHE A 3 -1.79 -9.88 5.80
C PHE A 3 -2.42 -11.25 5.53
N GLY A 4 -3.62 -11.47 6.06
CA GLY A 4 -4.33 -12.76 5.93
C GLY A 4 -5.80 -12.60 5.56
N ILE A 5 -6.35 -13.65 4.94
CA ILE A 5 -7.78 -13.78 4.69
C ILE A 5 -8.33 -14.76 5.74
N TYR A 6 -9.39 -14.36 6.44
CA TYR A 6 -9.95 -15.09 7.56
C TYR A 6 -11.47 -15.24 7.43
N ASP A 7 -11.99 -16.36 7.88
CA ASP A 7 -13.44 -16.56 8.01
C ASP A 7 -14.01 -15.94 9.29
N GLY A 8 -13.16 -15.68 10.29
CA GLY A 8 -13.53 -15.19 11.60
C GLY A 8 -12.48 -14.26 12.22
N CYS A 9 -12.11 -14.52 13.48
CA CYS A 9 -11.21 -13.64 14.23
C CYS A 9 -9.79 -13.64 13.63
N PRO A 10 -9.21 -12.47 13.30
CA PRO A 10 -7.86 -12.37 12.72
C PRO A 10 -6.71 -12.51 13.73
N GLY A 11 -7.03 -12.70 15.01
CA GLY A 11 -6.06 -12.89 16.09
C GLY A 11 -6.17 -11.84 17.20
N PRO A 12 -5.30 -11.90 18.23
CA PRO A 12 -5.41 -11.06 19.41
C PRO A 12 -5.09 -9.58 19.15
N GLY A 13 -5.62 -8.72 20.03
CA GLY A 13 -5.45 -7.27 19.99
C GLY A 13 -6.64 -6.54 19.37
N TYR A 14 -6.54 -5.21 19.31
CA TYR A 14 -7.56 -4.37 18.69
C TYR A 14 -7.39 -4.36 17.18
N TRP A 15 -8.49 -4.62 16.48
CA TRP A 15 -8.60 -4.56 15.03
C TRP A 15 -9.73 -3.59 14.67
N GLU A 16 -9.41 -2.60 13.85
CA GLU A 16 -10.37 -1.61 13.39
C GLU A 16 -10.86 -1.94 11.98
N ARG A 17 -12.17 -1.90 11.77
CA ARG A 17 -12.76 -2.08 10.44
C ARG A 17 -12.61 -0.78 9.65
N ASP A 18 -11.95 -0.83 8.50
CA ASP A 18 -11.80 0.35 7.65
C ASP A 18 -13.06 0.59 6.82
N ASN A 19 -13.95 1.44 7.32
CA ASN A 19 -15.13 1.88 6.57
C ASN A 19 -14.90 3.14 5.75
N SER A 20 -13.79 3.84 5.98
CA SER A 20 -13.51 5.11 5.33
C SER A 20 -13.03 4.89 3.90
N HIS A 21 -12.18 3.87 3.70
CA HIS A 21 -11.62 3.54 2.39
C HIS A 21 -12.28 2.31 1.77
N PHE A 22 -12.74 1.35 2.59
CA PHE A 22 -13.35 0.09 2.11
C PHE A 22 -14.74 -0.16 2.74
N PRO A 23 -15.73 0.71 2.47
CA PRO A 23 -17.09 0.57 3.00
C PRO A 23 -17.84 -0.67 2.49
N LEU A 24 -17.34 -1.31 1.42
CA LEU A 24 -17.89 -2.52 0.80
C LEU A 24 -16.88 -3.67 0.87
N PRO A 25 -17.33 -4.94 0.74
CA PRO A 25 -16.42 -6.08 0.72
C PRO A 25 -15.36 -5.94 -0.38
N MET A 26 -14.09 -6.05 0.00
CA MET A 26 -12.94 -6.09 -0.88
C MET A 26 -12.86 -7.47 -1.57
N SER A 27 -12.73 -7.47 -2.89
CA SER A 27 -12.53 -8.69 -3.67
C SER A 27 -11.17 -9.32 -3.40
N ARG A 28 -11.02 -10.62 -3.67
CA ARG A 28 -9.71 -11.29 -3.58
C ARG A 28 -8.69 -10.70 -4.54
N HIS A 29 -9.12 -10.36 -5.75
CA HIS A 29 -8.25 -9.75 -6.74
C HIS A 29 -7.70 -8.40 -6.26
N LEU A 30 -8.56 -7.53 -5.72
CA LEU A 30 -8.11 -6.24 -5.20
C LEU A 30 -7.16 -6.42 -4.00
N TRP A 31 -7.42 -7.38 -3.10
CA TRP A 31 -6.54 -7.71 -1.99
C TRP A 31 -5.12 -8.09 -2.44
N GLU A 32 -5.02 -8.97 -3.43
CA GLU A 32 -3.74 -9.47 -3.96
C GLU A 32 -2.97 -8.44 -4.81
N LEU A 33 -3.68 -7.42 -5.32
CA LEU A 33 -3.11 -6.30 -6.07
C LEU A 33 -2.65 -5.16 -5.14
N PHE A 34 -3.50 -4.73 -4.22
CA PHE A 34 -3.32 -3.50 -3.46
C PHE A 34 -2.38 -3.66 -2.26
N LEU A 35 -2.57 -4.72 -1.45
CA LEU A 35 -1.91 -4.78 -0.14
C LEU A 35 -0.39 -4.87 -0.19
N PRO A 36 0.25 -5.65 -1.08
CA PRO A 36 1.71 -5.75 -1.04
C PRO A 36 2.38 -4.41 -1.37
N ALA A 37 1.88 -3.67 -2.36
CA ALA A 37 2.38 -2.34 -2.70
C ALA A 37 2.09 -1.31 -1.60
N TYR A 38 0.87 -1.35 -1.04
CA TYR A 38 0.49 -0.48 0.07
C TYR A 38 1.40 -0.68 1.29
N ASP A 39 1.67 -1.93 1.68
CA ASP A 39 2.53 -2.23 2.82
C ASP A 39 3.95 -1.69 2.61
N ALA A 40 4.56 -2.04 1.47
CA ALA A 40 5.92 -1.62 1.14
C ALA A 40 6.05 -0.08 1.19
N GLY A 41 5.13 0.62 0.53
CA GLY A 41 5.10 2.09 0.53
C GLY A 41 4.84 2.68 1.91
N THR A 42 3.91 2.10 2.68
CA THR A 42 3.57 2.58 4.04
C THR A 42 4.75 2.43 4.99
N ARG A 43 5.41 1.27 5.01
CA ARG A 43 6.61 1.04 5.83
C ARG A 43 7.72 2.02 5.49
N HIS A 44 7.97 2.22 4.19
CA HIS A 44 8.99 3.17 3.73
C HIS A 44 8.66 4.59 4.18
N GLY A 45 7.43 5.05 3.96
CA GLY A 45 6.98 6.40 4.34
C GLY A 45 7.01 6.65 5.84
N LEU A 46 6.45 5.72 6.64
CA LEU A 46 6.47 5.80 8.10
C LEU A 46 7.91 5.87 8.63
N ALA A 47 8.80 5.06 8.07
CA ALA A 47 10.20 5.06 8.45
C ALA A 47 10.91 6.36 8.12
N ARG A 48 10.73 6.84 6.88
CA ARG A 48 11.36 8.05 6.34
C ARG A 48 10.99 9.32 7.10
N TYR A 49 9.77 9.40 7.63
CA TYR A 49 9.30 10.54 8.44
C TYR A 49 9.48 10.33 9.95
N GLY A 50 10.12 9.24 10.38
CA GLY A 50 10.37 9.00 11.80
C GLY A 50 9.14 8.64 12.62
N SER A 51 8.11 8.04 12.01
CA SER A 51 6.92 7.59 12.73
C SER A 51 7.21 6.46 13.72
N LEU A 52 6.59 6.51 14.89
CA LEU A 52 6.62 5.42 15.88
C LEU A 52 5.66 4.28 15.54
N ILE A 53 4.81 4.45 14.52
CA ILE A 53 4.11 3.34 13.89
C ILE A 53 5.11 2.63 12.97
N GLU A 54 5.28 1.33 13.16
CA GLU A 54 6.20 0.50 12.38
C GLU A 54 5.53 -0.02 11.10
N TYR A 55 4.30 -0.51 11.23
CA TYR A 55 3.46 -1.03 10.15
C TYR A 55 2.01 -1.23 10.63
N PHE A 56 1.15 -1.71 9.72
CA PHE A 56 -0.21 -2.13 10.04
C PHE A 56 -0.42 -3.58 9.65
N ASP A 57 -0.79 -4.48 10.55
CA ASP A 57 -1.29 -5.79 10.10
C ASP A 57 -2.66 -5.62 9.45
N PHE A 58 -2.95 -6.44 8.44
CA PHE A 58 -4.19 -6.39 7.68
C PHE A 58 -4.92 -7.73 7.72
N ALA A 59 -6.24 -7.67 7.82
CA ALA A 59 -7.07 -8.85 7.77
C ALA A 59 -8.28 -8.63 6.86
N ARG A 60 -8.52 -9.58 5.95
CA ARG A 60 -9.79 -9.66 5.22
C ARG A 60 -10.70 -10.66 5.93
N VAL A 61 -11.64 -10.17 6.73
CA VAL A 61 -12.61 -11.01 7.44
C VAL A 61 -13.93 -10.99 6.70
N LYS A 62 -14.34 -12.11 6.10
CA LYS A 62 -15.57 -12.19 5.27
C LYS A 62 -15.69 -11.05 4.24
N GLY A 63 -14.57 -10.73 3.59
CA GLY A 63 -14.47 -9.65 2.60
C GLY A 63 -14.30 -8.24 3.18
N ARG A 64 -14.44 -8.02 4.49
CA ARG A 64 -14.25 -6.70 5.11
C ARG A 64 -12.78 -6.50 5.50
N LEU A 65 -12.25 -5.31 5.25
CA LEU A 65 -10.88 -4.97 5.64
C LEU A 65 -10.83 -4.53 7.10
N TYR A 66 -9.90 -5.12 7.83
CA TYR A 66 -9.54 -4.73 9.17
C TYR A 66 -8.05 -4.42 9.22
N LEU A 67 -7.68 -3.43 10.02
CA LEU A 67 -6.29 -3.04 10.25
C LEU A 67 -5.97 -3.04 11.74
N LYS A 68 -4.71 -3.34 12.06
CA LYS A 68 -4.16 -3.25 13.40
C LYS A 68 -2.84 -2.50 13.35
N THR A 69 -2.77 -1.38 14.07
CA THR A 69 -1.55 -0.58 14.19
C THR A 69 -0.50 -1.32 15.00
N CYS A 70 0.71 -1.43 14.45
CA CYS A 70 1.87 -2.02 15.11
C CYS A 70 2.93 -0.95 15.34
N TYR A 71 3.33 -0.77 16.58
CA TYR A 71 4.30 0.25 16.99
C TYR A 71 5.71 -0.31 17.07
N VAL A 72 6.71 0.56 16.85
CA VAL A 72 8.12 0.22 17.03
C VAL A 72 8.37 -0.11 18.50
N LYS A 73 8.79 -1.35 18.78
CA LYS A 73 9.06 -1.81 20.15
C LYS A 73 10.52 -1.62 20.57
N ASP A 74 11.43 -1.85 19.62
CA ASP A 74 12.86 -1.79 19.86
C ASP A 74 13.30 -0.36 20.26
N PRO A 75 13.98 -0.16 21.41
CA PRO A 75 14.39 1.16 21.87
C PRO A 75 15.33 1.88 20.91
N GLU A 76 16.29 1.17 20.29
CA GLU A 76 17.24 1.77 19.35
C GLU A 76 16.53 2.25 18.08
N GLN A 77 15.62 1.43 17.54
CA GLN A 77 14.78 1.86 16.42
C GLN A 77 13.90 3.05 16.78
N ARG A 78 13.37 3.13 18.01
CA ARG A 78 12.61 4.32 18.43
C ARG A 78 13.48 5.58 18.43
N GLU A 79 14.71 5.51 18.90
CA GLU A 79 15.65 6.63 18.85
C GLU A 79 15.96 7.04 17.41
N ASN A 80 16.18 6.05 16.53
CA ASN A 80 16.39 6.30 15.11
C ASN A 80 15.18 6.98 14.46
N ARG A 81 13.95 6.59 14.82
CA ARG A 81 12.71 7.25 14.37
C ARG A 81 12.64 8.70 14.85
N ILE A 82 12.95 8.96 16.12
CA ILE A 82 12.93 10.32 16.68
C ILE A 82 13.93 11.21 15.91
N ARG A 83 15.15 10.75 15.70
CA ARG A 83 16.15 11.49 14.91
C ARG A 83 15.68 11.75 13.48
N ALA A 84 15.18 10.74 12.79
CA ALA A 84 14.64 10.89 11.44
C ALA A 84 13.47 11.90 11.37
N SER A 85 12.63 11.97 12.41
CA SER A 85 11.53 12.94 12.47
C SER A 85 12.03 14.38 12.57
N VAL A 86 13.10 14.62 13.34
CA VAL A 86 13.75 15.94 13.45
C VAL A 86 14.34 16.33 12.10
N GLU A 87 15.10 15.44 11.47
CA GLU A 87 15.70 15.67 10.15
C GLU A 87 14.64 15.96 9.08
N ALA A 88 13.53 15.20 9.07
CA ALA A 88 12.43 15.39 8.12
C ALA A 88 11.75 16.76 8.28
N LEU A 89 11.60 17.24 9.52
CA LEU A 89 11.04 18.56 9.82
C LEU A 89 11.99 19.69 9.43
N ASP A 90 13.26 19.59 9.82
CA ASP A 90 14.29 20.59 9.54
C ASP A 90 14.52 20.76 8.04
N ALA A 91 14.62 19.66 7.30
CA ALA A 91 14.77 19.66 5.85
C ALA A 91 13.46 20.00 5.11
N ARG A 92 12.33 20.07 5.80
CA ARG A 92 10.99 20.21 5.22
C ARG A 92 10.74 19.17 4.13
N LEU A 93 11.03 17.91 4.44
CA LEU A 93 11.12 16.79 3.50
C LEU A 93 9.90 16.66 2.58
N TRP A 94 8.70 16.98 3.09
CA TRP A 94 7.45 16.96 2.33
C TRP A 94 7.46 17.87 1.09
N ARG A 95 8.29 18.92 1.05
CA ARG A 95 8.42 19.77 -0.13
C ARG A 95 9.15 19.05 -1.25
N HIS A 96 10.21 18.33 -0.91
CA HIS A 96 10.96 17.50 -1.84
C HIS A 96 10.09 16.34 -2.33
N ASP A 97 9.51 15.58 -1.40
CA ASP A 97 8.66 14.44 -1.74
C ASP A 97 7.44 14.86 -2.57
N ARG A 98 6.86 16.06 -2.33
CA ARG A 98 5.79 16.60 -3.19
C ARG A 98 6.25 16.85 -4.62
N ALA A 99 7.46 17.38 -4.81
CA ALA A 99 8.01 17.63 -6.14
C ALA A 99 8.29 16.30 -6.86
N ASP A 100 8.93 15.35 -6.18
CA ASP A 100 9.21 14.01 -6.70
C ASP A 100 7.95 13.23 -7.03
N TRP A 101 6.94 13.32 -6.16
CA TRP A 101 5.64 12.69 -6.36
C TRP A 101 5.00 13.13 -7.66
N GLN A 102 5.13 14.40 -8.03
CA GLN A 102 4.55 14.93 -9.25
C GLN A 102 5.14 14.24 -10.49
N SER A 103 6.47 14.08 -10.52
CA SER A 103 7.20 13.38 -11.58
C SER A 103 6.86 11.89 -11.61
N SER A 104 6.90 11.25 -10.44
CA SER A 104 6.63 9.83 -10.26
C SER A 104 5.21 9.49 -10.72
N ARG A 105 4.20 10.21 -10.21
CA ARG A 105 2.80 10.06 -10.61
C ARG A 105 2.61 10.18 -12.12
N GLU A 106 3.32 11.09 -12.78
CA GLU A 106 3.20 11.30 -14.22
C GLU A 106 3.78 10.13 -15.03
N LYS A 107 4.91 9.55 -14.59
CA LYS A 107 5.46 8.31 -15.18
C LYS A 107 4.50 7.14 -15.07
N LEU A 108 3.95 6.89 -13.87
CA LEU A 108 2.98 5.83 -13.67
C LEU A 108 1.69 6.08 -14.47
N ARG A 109 1.19 7.33 -14.48
CA ARG A 109 0.03 7.71 -15.29
C ARG A 109 0.26 7.41 -16.76
N THR A 110 1.43 7.75 -17.30
CA THR A 110 1.78 7.49 -18.70
C THR A 110 1.76 5.99 -19.01
N ARG A 111 2.45 5.17 -18.20
CA ARG A 111 2.47 3.71 -18.34
C ARG A 111 1.06 3.10 -18.29
N LEU A 112 0.25 3.52 -17.32
CA LEU A 112 -1.12 3.01 -17.16
C LEU A 112 -2.07 3.51 -18.26
N SER A 113 -1.90 4.74 -18.76
CA SER A 113 -2.76 5.29 -19.81
C SER A 113 -2.66 4.49 -21.10
N SER A 114 -1.45 4.05 -21.47
CA SER A 114 -1.25 3.18 -22.64
C SER A 114 -1.94 1.83 -22.49
N LEU A 115 -1.95 1.26 -21.28
CA LEU A 115 -2.62 -0.02 -21.01
C LEU A 115 -4.15 0.13 -21.00
N SER A 116 -4.66 1.18 -20.34
CA SER A 116 -6.10 1.44 -20.23
C SER A 116 -6.77 1.83 -21.56
N ALA A 117 -6.00 2.20 -22.58
CA ALA A 117 -6.52 2.51 -23.90
C ALA A 117 -6.92 1.27 -24.72
N ILE A 118 -6.55 0.07 -24.26
CA ILE A 118 -6.83 -1.19 -24.96
C ILE A 118 -8.19 -1.72 -24.52
N ASP A 119 -9.08 -2.02 -25.47
CA ASP A 119 -10.38 -2.63 -25.19
C ASP A 119 -10.21 -4.11 -24.80
N PRO A 120 -10.49 -4.49 -23.54
CA PRO A 120 -10.36 -5.89 -23.10
C PRO A 120 -11.38 -6.82 -23.77
N ALA A 121 -12.51 -6.30 -24.25
CA ALA A 121 -13.55 -7.11 -24.90
C ALA A 121 -13.14 -7.63 -26.28
N ALA A 122 -12.15 -6.97 -26.91
CA ALA A 122 -11.58 -7.38 -28.18
C ALA A 122 -10.47 -8.44 -28.05
N MET A 123 -10.05 -8.78 -26.83
CA MET A 123 -8.97 -9.75 -26.57
C MET A 123 -9.49 -11.18 -26.47
N ASP A 124 -8.69 -12.13 -26.95
CA ASP A 124 -8.88 -13.52 -26.54
C ASP A 124 -8.46 -13.75 -25.06
N LEU A 125 -8.80 -14.91 -24.51
CA LEU A 125 -8.54 -15.24 -23.11
C LEU A 125 -7.05 -15.15 -22.73
N ARG A 126 -6.14 -15.61 -23.61
CA ARG A 126 -4.70 -15.62 -23.31
C ARG A 126 -4.13 -14.20 -23.35
N ALA A 127 -4.57 -13.41 -24.32
CA ALA A 127 -4.20 -12.00 -24.44
C ALA A 127 -4.71 -11.19 -23.23
N LEU A 128 -5.95 -11.44 -22.80
CA LEU A 128 -6.53 -10.79 -21.63
C LEU A 128 -5.78 -11.14 -20.33
N GLN A 129 -5.45 -12.41 -20.13
CA GLN A 129 -4.66 -12.85 -18.97
C GLN A 129 -3.32 -12.11 -18.90
N ARG A 130 -2.58 -12.10 -20.02
CA ARG A 130 -1.30 -11.40 -20.10
C ARG A 130 -1.45 -9.90 -19.88
N HIS A 131 -2.51 -9.29 -20.42
CA HIS A 131 -2.78 -7.88 -20.22
C HIS A 131 -3.00 -7.54 -18.73
N ILE A 132 -3.79 -8.36 -18.02
CA ILE A 132 -4.01 -8.20 -16.57
C ILE A 132 -2.71 -8.37 -15.79
N GLU A 133 -1.87 -9.34 -16.14
CA GLU A 133 -0.54 -9.54 -15.54
C GLU A 133 0.35 -8.30 -15.73
N THR A 134 0.43 -7.77 -16.96
CA THR A 134 1.19 -6.55 -17.24
C THR A 134 0.66 -5.33 -16.46
N VAL A 135 -0.66 -5.15 -16.38
CA VAL A 135 -1.26 -4.08 -15.58
C VAL A 135 -0.89 -4.23 -14.10
N ARG A 136 -0.93 -5.46 -13.58
CA ARG A 136 -0.52 -5.76 -12.20
C ARG A 136 0.95 -5.44 -11.95
N GLU A 137 1.84 -5.86 -12.84
CA GLU A 137 3.28 -5.56 -12.75
C GLU A 137 3.53 -4.05 -12.73
N VAL A 138 2.93 -3.30 -13.65
CA VAL A 138 3.06 -1.83 -13.68
C VAL A 138 2.55 -1.19 -12.38
N PHE A 139 1.43 -1.67 -11.85
CA PHE A 139 0.88 -1.18 -10.59
C PHE A 139 1.80 -1.48 -9.40
N MET A 140 2.35 -2.69 -9.35
CA MET A 140 3.20 -3.19 -8.26
C MET A 140 4.60 -2.56 -8.27
N ASP A 141 5.20 -2.40 -9.44
CA ASP A 141 6.49 -1.73 -9.63
C ASP A 141 6.43 -0.26 -9.22
N GLY A 142 5.29 0.41 -9.49
CA GLY A 142 5.16 1.85 -9.32
C GLY A 142 5.89 2.64 -10.41
N THR A 143 6.71 3.62 -10.00
CA THR A 143 7.22 4.70 -10.87
C THR A 143 8.68 4.54 -11.21
#